data_AF-A0A3G1KQ77-F1
#
_entry.id   AF-A0A3G1KQ77-F1
#
_cell.length_a   1.000
_cell.length_b   1.000
_cell.length_c   1.000
_cell.angle_alpha   90.00
_cell.angle_beta   90.00
_cell.angle_gamma   90.00
#
_symmetry.space_group_name_H-M   'P 1'
#
loop_
_entity.id
_entity.type
_entity.pdbx_description
1 polymer ?
#
loop_
_entity_poly.entity_id
_entity_poly.type
_entity_poly.pdbx_seq_one_letter_code
_entity_poly.pdbx_strand_id
1 'polypeptide(L)'
;MKMTLLELLFQGIPEQISLVLLTFLISKAKVDWKRIVVMGIFMACFIYLIRLLPITFGVHTIIAIALLIFIMVYLEKISLVRSVISVILVYVFLIFAETICFRMISTLFQLSWDQIRNNEILMIISGIPQVILMLFVAFITNKISLR
;
A
#
# COMPACT_ATOMS: atom_id res chain seq x y z
N MET A 1 -17.95 -1.18 5.03
CA MET A 1 -18.24 -0.81 3.62
C MET A 1 -17.57 -1.87 2.76
N LYS A 2 -18.28 -2.46 1.80
CA LYS A 2 -17.71 -3.52 0.97
C LYS A 2 -16.86 -2.85 -0.10
N MET A 3 -15.55 -3.03 -0.02
CA MET A 3 -14.65 -2.69 -1.12
C MET A 3 -15.12 -3.45 -2.37
N THR A 4 -15.24 -2.77 -3.50
CA THR A 4 -15.67 -3.44 -4.73
C THR A 4 -14.48 -4.15 -5.38
N LEU A 5 -14.77 -5.12 -6.25
CA LEU A 5 -13.72 -5.79 -7.03
C LEU A 5 -13.00 -4.79 -7.95
N LEU A 6 -13.70 -3.74 -8.39
CA LEU A 6 -13.12 -2.69 -9.21
C LEU A 6 -12.07 -1.88 -8.44
N GLU A 7 -12.38 -1.47 -7.20
CA GLU A 7 -11.45 -0.80 -6.31
C GLU A 7 -10.21 -1.67 -6.02
N LEU A 8 -10.40 -2.97 -5.81
CA LEU A 8 -9.30 -3.91 -5.63
C LEU A 8 -8.37 -3.95 -6.86
N LEU A 9 -8.94 -4.07 -8.06
CA LEU A 9 -8.15 -4.24 -9.28
C LEU A 9 -7.39 -2.96 -9.65
N PHE A 10 -8.05 -1.80 -9.58
CA PHE A 10 -7.49 -0.55 -10.09
C PHE A 10 -6.69 0.25 -9.05
N GLN A 11 -6.97 0.08 -7.76
CA GLN A 11 -6.27 0.79 -6.70
C GLN A 11 -5.55 -0.19 -5.75
N GLY A 12 -6.27 -1.19 -5.23
CA GLY A 12 -5.74 -2.09 -4.21
C GLY A 12 -4.49 -2.86 -4.66
N ILE A 13 -4.52 -3.50 -5.84
CA ILE A 13 -3.37 -4.26 -6.36
C ILE A 13 -2.17 -3.33 -6.62
N PRO A 14 -2.29 -2.22 -7.38
CA PRO A 14 -1.19 -1.29 -7.56
C PRO A 14 -0.60 -0.75 -6.25
N GLU A 15 -1.45 -0.41 -5.28
CA GLU A 15 -1.03 0.07 -3.97
C GLU A 15 -0.19 -0.98 -3.22
N GLN A 16 -0.67 -2.22 -3.15
CA GLN A 16 0.03 -3.28 -2.43
C GLN A 16 1.34 -3.69 -3.12
N ILE A 17 1.39 -3.69 -4.45
CA ILE A 17 2.65 -3.88 -5.19
C ILE A 17 3.65 -2.76 -4.84
N SER A 18 3.19 -1.51 -4.79
CA SER A 18 4.03 -0.35 -4.46
C SER A 18 4.55 -0.42 -3.01
N LEU A 19 3.71 -0.86 -2.06
CA LEU A 19 4.09 -1.10 -0.67
C LEU A 19 5.16 -2.18 -0.53
N VAL A 20 4.96 -3.34 -1.16
CA VAL A 20 5.93 -4.45 -1.13
C VAL A 20 7.25 -4.00 -1.73
N LEU A 21 7.20 -3.36 -2.90
CA LEU A 21 8.36 -2.80 -3.56
C LEU A 21 9.17 -1.86 -2.64
N LEU A 22 8.52 -0.87 -2.04
CA LEU A 22 9.20 0.10 -1.20
C LEU A 22 9.80 -0.57 0.04
N THR A 23 9.13 -1.61 0.56
CA THR A 23 9.64 -2.41 1.68
C THR A 23 10.90 -3.18 1.29
N PHE A 24 10.95 -3.79 0.10
CA PHE A 24 12.16 -4.45 -0.42
C PHE A 24 13.33 -3.47 -0.54
N LEU A 25 13.07 -2.27 -1.05
CA LEU A 25 14.09 -1.24 -1.24
C LEU A 25 14.64 -0.72 0.08
N ILE A 26 13.77 -0.40 1.05
CA ILE A 26 14.20 0.11 2.36
C ILE A 26 14.92 -0.98 3.18
N SER A 27 14.49 -2.24 3.05
CA SER A 27 15.18 -3.38 3.68
C SER A 27 16.48 -3.79 3.00
N LYS A 28 16.84 -3.14 1.87
CA LYS A 28 17.98 -3.50 1.02
C LYS A 28 17.94 -4.97 0.57
N ALA A 29 16.73 -5.49 0.36
CA ALA A 29 16.51 -6.81 -0.17
C ALA A 29 16.81 -6.84 -1.67
N LYS A 30 17.11 -8.03 -2.21
CA LYS A 30 17.29 -8.19 -3.65
C LYS A 30 15.95 -7.96 -4.35
N VAL A 31 15.88 -6.93 -5.17
CA VAL A 31 14.68 -6.60 -5.95
C VAL A 31 14.46 -7.67 -7.03
N ASP A 32 13.40 -8.45 -6.87
CA ASP A 32 12.91 -9.40 -7.88
C ASP A 32 11.45 -9.04 -8.21
N TRP A 33 11.25 -8.52 -9.43
CA TRP A 33 9.94 -8.03 -9.86
C TRP A 33 8.85 -9.10 -9.87
N LYS A 34 9.22 -10.36 -10.18
CA LYS A 34 8.25 -11.45 -10.20
C LYS A 34 7.73 -11.71 -8.79
N ARG A 35 8.64 -11.73 -7.80
CA ARG A 35 8.27 -11.93 -6.39
C ARG A 35 7.46 -10.77 -5.85
N ILE A 36 7.88 -9.53 -6.12
CA ILE A 36 7.20 -8.32 -5.65
C ILE A 36 5.76 -8.28 -6.16
N VAL A 37 5.54 -8.56 -7.45
CA VAL A 37 4.19 -8.59 -8.03
C VAL A 37 3.33 -9.70 -7.41
N VAL A 38 3.88 -10.91 -7.26
CA VAL A 38 3.14 -12.04 -6.64
C VAL A 38 2.77 -11.72 -5.19
N MET A 39 3.71 -11.18 -4.42
CA MET A 39 3.46 -10.77 -3.03
C MET A 39 2.46 -9.62 -2.94
N GLY A 40 2.54 -8.63 -3.82
CA GLY A 40 1.61 -7.50 -3.86
C GLY A 40 0.18 -7.95 -4.17
N ILE A 41 0.00 -8.84 -5.16
CA ILE A 41 -1.31 -9.43 -5.47
C ILE A 41 -1.83 -10.25 -4.29
N PHE A 42 -0.98 -11.08 -3.67
CA PHE A 42 -1.35 -11.86 -2.50
C PHE A 42 -1.81 -10.95 -1.34
N MET A 43 -1.06 -9.89 -1.05
CA MET A 43 -1.41 -8.89 -0.04
C MET A 43 -2.74 -8.21 -0.36
N ALA A 44 -2.97 -7.80 -1.60
CA ALA A 44 -4.21 -7.16 -2.04
C ALA A 44 -5.42 -8.08 -1.86
N CYS A 45 -5.31 -9.33 -2.30
CA CYS A 45 -6.35 -10.34 -2.11
C CYS A 45 -6.61 -10.59 -0.62
N PHE A 46 -5.56 -10.71 0.19
CA PHE A 46 -5.70 -10.93 1.62
C PHE A 46 -6.41 -9.77 2.31
N ILE A 47 -6.01 -8.52 2.03
CA ILE A 47 -6.63 -7.33 2.60
C ILE A 47 -8.09 -7.21 2.16
N TYR A 48 -8.41 -7.54 0.91
CA TYR A 48 -9.78 -7.59 0.43
C TYR A 48 -10.64 -8.55 1.26
N LEU A 49 -10.15 -9.77 1.51
CA LEU A 49 -10.86 -10.75 2.36
C LEU A 49 -11.04 -10.23 3.78
N ILE A 50 -10.02 -9.61 4.38
CA ILE A 50 -10.12 -9.02 5.72
C ILE A 50 -11.13 -7.86 5.75
N ARG A 51 -11.22 -7.06 4.69
CA ARG A 51 -12.20 -5.96 4.57
C ARG A 51 -13.64 -6.44 4.39
N LEU A 52 -13.87 -7.68 3.99
CA LEU A 52 -15.21 -8.29 3.97
C LEU A 52 -15.71 -8.65 5.38
N LEU A 53 -14.79 -8.81 6.34
CA LEU A 53 -15.15 -9.04 7.73
C LEU A 53 -15.62 -7.72 8.39
N PRO A 54 -16.58 -7.77 9.34
CA PRO A 54 -17.09 -6.59 10.04
C PRO A 54 -16.11 -6.07 11.11
N ILE A 55 -14.88 -5.79 10.69
CA ILE A 55 -13.79 -5.35 11.56
C ILE A 55 -13.72 -3.81 11.53
N THR A 56 -13.31 -3.21 12.65
CA THR A 56 -13.06 -1.76 12.75
C THR A 56 -12.01 -1.28 11.74
N PHE A 57 -12.23 -0.07 11.23
CA PHE A 57 -11.29 0.59 10.33
C PHE A 57 -9.92 0.75 11.04
N GLY A 58 -8.83 0.47 10.32
CA GLY A 58 -7.46 0.48 10.86
C GLY A 58 -6.94 -0.87 11.34
N VAL A 59 -7.79 -1.78 11.85
CA VAL A 59 -7.32 -3.12 12.28
C VAL A 59 -6.83 -3.94 11.09
N HIS A 60 -7.48 -3.82 9.93
CA HIS A 60 -7.01 -4.44 8.70
C HIS A 60 -5.59 -3.99 8.32
N THR A 61 -5.22 -2.74 8.59
CA THR A 61 -3.87 -2.20 8.37
C THR A 61 -2.86 -2.85 9.32
N ILE A 62 -3.22 -3.03 10.60
CA ILE A 62 -2.35 -3.70 11.58
C ILE A 62 -2.10 -5.16 11.16
N ILE A 63 -3.15 -5.86 10.72
CA ILE A 63 -3.05 -7.23 10.22
C ILE A 63 -2.16 -7.28 8.96
N ALA A 64 -2.33 -6.32 8.03
CA ALA A 64 -1.51 -6.24 6.82
C ALA A 64 -0.03 -5.96 7.13
N ILE A 65 0.26 -5.09 8.11
CA ILE A 65 1.63 -4.86 8.61
C ILE A 65 2.23 -6.17 9.13
N ALA A 66 1.51 -6.89 9.99
CA ALA A 66 1.98 -8.16 10.55
C ALA A 66 2.24 -9.22 9.46
N LEU A 67 1.34 -9.32 8.48
CA LEU A 67 1.49 -10.25 7.36
C LEU A 67 2.69 -9.89 6.48
N LEU A 68 2.91 -8.61 6.20
CA LEU A 68 4.05 -8.19 5.39
C LEU A 68 5.38 -8.44 6.12
N ILE A 69 5.45 -8.17 7.43
CA ILE A 69 6.63 -8.51 8.23
C ILE A 69 6.90 -10.02 8.18
N PHE A 70 5.86 -10.85 8.33
CA PHE A 70 5.97 -12.31 8.21
C PHE A 70 6.54 -12.71 6.85
N ILE A 71 6.00 -12.18 5.76
CA ILE A 71 6.49 -12.44 4.40
C ILE A 71 7.98 -12.08 4.27
N MET A 72 8.37 -10.89 4.74
CA MET A 72 9.77 -10.42 4.64
C MET A 72 10.74 -11.28 5.47
N VAL A 73 10.32 -11.75 6.65
CA VAL A 73 11.17 -12.59 7.52
C VAL A 73 11.27 -14.02 7.01
N TYR A 74 10.15 -14.65 6.66
CA TYR A 74 10.13 -16.09 6.36
C TYR A 74 10.42 -16.40 4.89
N LEU A 75 9.89 -15.61 3.95
CA LEU A 75 10.07 -15.85 2.52
C LEU A 75 11.37 -15.21 2.00
N GLU A 76 11.65 -13.97 2.40
CA GLU A 76 12.83 -13.24 1.94
C GLU A 76 14.04 -13.35 2.88
N LYS A 77 13.88 -14.04 4.03
CA LYS A 77 14.96 -14.29 5.01
C LYS A 77 15.64 -13.01 5.51
N ILE A 78 14.90 -11.91 5.57
CA ILE A 78 15.39 -10.63 6.10
C ILE A 78 15.31 -10.67 7.63
N SER A 79 16.29 -10.08 8.32
CA SER A 79 16.30 -10.05 9.78
C SER A 79 15.04 -9.35 10.33
N LEU A 80 14.46 -9.91 11.39
CA LEU A 80 13.22 -9.42 12.00
C LEU A 80 13.23 -7.90 12.22
N VAL A 81 14.29 -7.38 12.84
CA VAL A 81 14.44 -5.95 13.13
C VAL A 81 14.39 -5.12 11.85
N ARG A 82 15.08 -5.56 10.79
CA ARG A 82 15.09 -4.83 9.51
C ARG A 82 13.73 -4.88 8.82
N SER A 83 13.07 -6.04 8.84
CA SER A 83 11.71 -6.21 8.30
C SER A 83 10.71 -5.30 9.02
N VAL A 84 10.72 -5.29 10.35
CA VAL A 84 9.83 -4.45 11.18
C VAL A 84 10.04 -2.97 10.87
N ILE A 85 11.29 -2.48 10.91
CA ILE A 85 11.61 -1.07 10.64
C ILE A 85 11.17 -0.68 9.22
N SER A 86 11.47 -1.51 8.23
CA SER A 86 11.16 -1.22 6.83
C SER A 86 9.65 -1.16 6.60
N VAL A 87 8.89 -2.14 7.11
CA VAL A 87 7.43 -2.16 6.95
C VAL A 87 6.78 -0.98 7.66
N ILE A 88 7.18 -0.68 8.90
CA ILE A 88 6.62 0.46 9.64
C ILE A 88 6.88 1.76 8.90
N LEU A 89 8.10 2.01 8.43
CA LEU A 89 8.44 3.23 7.67
C LEU A 89 7.59 3.36 6.41
N VAL A 90 7.39 2.27 5.69
CA VAL A 90 6.57 2.23 4.46
C VAL A 90 5.10 2.52 4.76
N TYR A 91 4.53 1.94 5.81
CA TYR A 91 3.13 2.19 6.19
C TYR A 91 2.91 3.60 6.75
N VAL A 92 3.89 4.14 7.50
CA VAL A 92 3.85 5.54 7.92
C VAL A 92 3.83 6.45 6.70
N PHE A 93 4.72 6.19 5.72
CA PHE A 93 4.73 6.95 4.48
C PHE A 93 3.41 6.81 3.70
N LEU A 94 2.82 5.62 3.65
CA LEU A 94 1.51 5.38 3.03
C LEU A 94 0.43 6.27 3.64
N ILE A 95 0.32 6.29 4.97
CA ILE A 95 -0.70 7.09 5.69
C ILE A 95 -0.51 8.59 5.41
N PHE A 96 0.73 9.07 5.41
CA PHE A 96 1.03 10.45 5.06
C PHE A 96 0.67 10.76 3.60
N ALA A 97 1.05 9.89 2.66
CA ALA A 97 0.76 10.04 1.25
C ALA A 97 -0.76 10.06 0.99
N GLU A 98 -1.50 9.12 1.57
CA GLU A 98 -2.97 9.05 1.46
C GLU A 98 -3.61 10.33 1.98
N THR A 99 -3.22 10.78 3.17
CA THR A 99 -3.80 11.96 3.81
C THR A 99 -3.54 13.22 2.99
N ILE A 100 -2.31 13.40 2.48
CA ILE A 100 -1.93 14.56 1.67
C ILE A 100 -2.66 14.54 0.33
N CYS A 101 -2.61 13.42 -0.40
CA CYS A 101 -3.24 13.28 -1.71
C CYS A 101 -4.75 13.46 -1.61
N PHE A 102 -5.38 12.82 -0.65
CA PHE A 102 -6.83 12.95 -0.45
C PHE A 102 -7.21 14.39 -0.11
N ARG A 103 -6.49 15.04 0.82
CA ARG A 103 -6.77 16.42 1.18
C ARG A 103 -6.64 17.35 -0.04
N MET A 104 -5.58 17.19 -0.83
CA MET A 104 -5.36 17.98 -2.04
C MET A 104 -6.53 17.84 -3.04
N ILE A 105 -7.01 16.62 -3.27
CA ILE A 105 -8.15 16.34 -4.17
C ILE A 105 -9.43 16.95 -3.61
N SER A 106 -9.71 16.75 -2.31
CA SER A 106 -10.92 17.29 -1.68
C SER A 106 -10.97 18.83 -1.78
N THR A 107 -9.83 19.51 -1.62
CA THR A 107 -9.74 20.98 -1.74
C THR A 107 -9.84 21.47 -3.17
N LEU A 108 -9.24 20.75 -4.14
CA LEU A 108 -9.21 21.17 -5.54
C LEU A 108 -10.58 21.02 -6.20
N PHE A 109 -11.29 19.93 -5.90
CA PHE A 109 -12.60 19.61 -6.46
C PHE A 109 -13.77 20.03 -5.56
N GLN A 110 -13.49 20.63 -4.40
CA GLN A 110 -14.49 21.04 -3.40
C GLN A 110 -15.44 19.89 -2.99
N LEU A 111 -14.91 18.67 -2.93
CA LEU A 111 -15.68 17.47 -2.61
C LEU A 111 -15.64 17.17 -1.11
N SER A 112 -16.78 16.80 -0.54
CA SER A 112 -16.84 16.29 0.83
C SER A 112 -16.39 14.83 0.91
N TRP A 113 -15.97 14.39 2.10
CA TRP A 113 -15.61 13.00 2.38
C TRP A 113 -16.74 12.03 2.03
N ASP A 114 -17.99 12.41 2.34
CA ASP A 114 -19.15 11.58 2.05
C ASP A 114 -19.41 11.45 0.54
N GLN A 115 -19.15 12.50 -0.25
CA GLN A 115 -19.32 12.45 -1.70
C GLN A 115 -18.30 11.52 -2.37
N ILE A 116 -17.04 11.56 -1.94
CA ILE A 116 -16.00 10.67 -2.46
C ILE A 116 -16.28 9.23 -2.04
N ARG A 117 -16.70 9.03 -0.79
CA ARG A 117 -16.98 7.70 -0.24
C ARG A 117 -18.21 7.04 -0.87
N ASN A 118 -19.22 7.81 -1.26
CA ASN A 118 -20.44 7.27 -1.85
C ASN A 118 -20.32 6.99 -3.35
N ASN A 119 -19.19 7.32 -3.98
CA ASN A 119 -18.97 7.11 -5.40
C ASN A 119 -17.67 6.33 -5.64
N GLU A 120 -17.80 5.08 -6.07
CA GLU A 120 -16.68 4.16 -6.32
C GLU A 120 -15.62 4.74 -7.27
N ILE A 121 -16.05 5.48 -8.30
CA ILE A 121 -15.15 6.07 -9.29
C ILE A 121 -14.33 7.19 -8.64
N LEU A 122 -14.96 8.04 -7.84
CA LEU A 122 -14.26 9.10 -7.10
C LEU A 122 -13.28 8.50 -6.10
N MET A 123 -13.64 7.39 -5.46
CA MET A 123 -12.76 6.70 -4.53
C MET A 123 -11.50 6.16 -5.24
N ILE A 124 -11.65 5.48 -6.38
CA ILE A 124 -10.52 5.01 -7.20
C ILE A 124 -9.64 6.18 -7.66
N ILE A 125 -10.24 7.22 -8.24
CA ILE A 125 -9.51 8.41 -8.72
C ILE A 125 -8.74 9.08 -7.57
N SER A 126 -9.34 9.11 -6.38
CA SER A 126 -8.69 9.72 -5.21
C SER A 126 -7.47 8.94 -4.70
N GLY A 127 -7.46 7.62 -4.90
CA GLY A 127 -6.36 6.75 -4.48
C GLY A 127 -5.19 6.66 -5.48
N ILE A 128 -5.43 6.91 -6.77
CA ILE A 128 -4.38 6.82 -7.80
C ILE A 128 -3.18 7.75 -7.52
N PRO A 129 -3.35 9.03 -7.13
CA PRO A 129 -2.22 9.93 -6.87
C PRO A 129 -1.28 9.44 -5.77
N GLN A 130 -1.81 8.82 -4.72
CA GLN A 130 -1.02 8.22 -3.65
C GLN A 130 -0.18 7.05 -4.19
N VAL A 131 -0.76 6.17 -5.01
CA VAL A 131 -0.03 5.05 -5.61
C VAL A 131 1.10 5.56 -6.51
N ILE A 132 0.84 6.59 -7.31
CA ILE A 132 1.86 7.23 -8.15
C ILE A 132 2.99 7.78 -7.28
N LEU A 133 2.67 8.45 -6.17
CA LEU A 133 3.67 8.97 -5.25
C LEU A 133 4.51 7.85 -4.63
N MET A 134 3.88 6.75 -4.22
CA MET A 134 4.57 5.55 -3.71
C MET A 134 5.55 4.96 -4.72
N LEU A 135 5.13 4.79 -5.98
CA LEU A 135 5.98 4.30 -7.05
C LEU A 135 7.12 5.27 -7.38
N PHE A 136 6.85 6.57 -7.36
CA PHE A 136 7.86 7.60 -7.59
C PHE A 136 8.97 7.56 -6.53
N VAL A 137 8.59 7.45 -5.25
CA VAL A 137 9.56 7.31 -4.16
C VAL A 137 10.34 6.00 -4.30
N ALA A 138 9.67 4.89 -4.62
CA ALA A 138 10.35 3.62 -4.87
C ALA A 138 11.38 3.72 -6.01
N PHE A 139 11.04 4.42 -7.11
CA PHE A 139 11.99 4.64 -8.20
C PHE A 139 13.24 5.41 -7.75
N ILE A 140 13.06 6.46 -6.95
CA ILE A 140 14.18 7.23 -6.39
C ILE A 140 15.04 6.36 -5.48
N THR A 141 14.42 5.60 -4.56
CA THR A 141 15.16 4.73 -3.64
C THR A 141 15.94 3.64 -4.38
N ASN A 142 15.36 3.05 -5.43
CA ASN A 142 16.04 2.04 -6.25
C ASN A 142 17.29 2.62 -6.94
N LYS A 143 17.19 3.84 -7.48
CA LYS A 143 18.33 4.52 -8.11
C LYS A 143 19.46 4.82 -7.12
N ILE A 144 19.12 5.17 -5.87
CA ILE A 144 20.10 5.40 -4.80
C ILE A 144 20.75 4.09 -4.35
N SER A 145 19.98 3.00 -4.25
CA SER A 145 20.50 1.69 -3.81
C SER A 145 21.40 0.99 -4.82
N LEU A 146 21.38 1.40 -6.09
CA LEU A 146 22.24 0.87 -7.16
C LEU A 146 23.57 1.63 -7.30
N ARG A 147 23.77 2.72 -6.54
CA ARG A 147 25.05 3.44 -6.40
C ARG A 147 25.79 2.97 -5.16
#